data_AF-A0A542XKM1-F1
#
_entry.id   AF-A0A542XKM1-F1
#
_cell.length_a   1.000
_cell.length_b   1.000
_cell.length_c   1.000
_cell.angle_alpha   90.00
_cell.angle_beta   90.00
_cell.angle_gamma   90.00
#
_symmetry.space_group_name_H-M   'P 1'
#
loop_
_entity.id
_entity.type
_entity.pdbx_description
1 polymer ?
#
loop_
_entity_poly.entity_id
_entity_poly.type
_entity_poly.pdbx_seq_one_letter_code
_entity_poly.pdbx_strand_id
1 'polypeptide(L)'
;MPRRSGNPGRRTHGGRRPQRHKGALHGQGGHRANDFRCVGCRLDVSLDAPGTMHRNHCPNCLVSVHVDRRIPGDRAADCHGRMEALSMSVRSDGEWMIIHQCLSCGELSANRIAGDDNALTLVRLAVKPLRDAGIARRLLFVP
;
A
#
# COMPACT_ATOMS: atom_id res chain seq x y z
N MET A 1 -71.08 -6.02 -13.01
CA MET A 1 -70.12 -5.29 -13.88
C MET A 1 -70.73 -3.93 -14.19
N PRO A 2 -70.04 -2.77 -14.14
CA PRO A 2 -68.62 -2.42 -14.35
C PRO A 2 -67.96 -1.89 -13.03
N ARG A 3 -66.72 -1.40 -12.86
CA ARG A 3 -65.82 -0.53 -13.65
C ARG A 3 -64.35 -0.82 -13.29
N ARG A 4 -63.46 -0.59 -14.26
CA ARG A 4 -61.99 -0.62 -14.16
C ARG A 4 -61.49 0.83 -14.16
N SER A 5 -60.83 1.24 -13.08
CA SER A 5 -59.95 2.43 -12.92
C SER A 5 -59.13 2.15 -11.65
N GLY A 6 -57.84 2.35 -11.47
CA GLY A 6 -56.69 2.90 -12.19
C GLY A 6 -55.50 2.78 -11.20
N ASN A 7 -54.30 2.47 -11.68
CA ASN A 7 -53.06 2.32 -10.87
C ASN A 7 -52.54 3.73 -10.45
N PRO A 8 -51.78 3.94 -9.34
CA PRO A 8 -50.35 3.57 -9.34
C PRO A 8 -49.71 3.19 -7.97
N GLY A 9 -48.79 2.23 -8.03
CA GLY A 9 -47.46 2.31 -7.39
C GLY A 9 -47.35 2.63 -5.89
N ARG A 10 -47.28 1.60 -5.05
CA ARG A 10 -46.79 1.71 -3.67
C ARG A 10 -45.44 1.02 -3.53
N ARG A 11 -44.37 1.74 -3.84
CA ARG A 11 -43.02 1.43 -3.33
C ARG A 11 -42.99 1.82 -1.86
N THR A 12 -42.90 0.85 -0.96
CA THR A 12 -42.62 1.14 0.47
C THR A 12 -41.22 0.64 0.80
N HIS A 13 -40.50 1.55 1.43
CA HIS A 13 -39.06 1.55 1.64
C HIS A 13 -38.57 0.34 2.43
N GLY A 14 -37.48 -0.26 1.93
CA GLY A 14 -36.68 -1.24 2.64
C GLY A 14 -36.23 -0.67 3.99
N GLY A 15 -36.47 -1.46 5.04
CA GLY A 15 -36.02 -1.14 6.39
C GLY A 15 -34.49 -0.94 6.40
N ARG A 16 -34.06 0.26 6.78
CA ARG A 16 -32.66 0.53 7.12
C ARG A 16 -32.31 -0.33 8.33
N ARG A 17 -31.47 -1.33 8.10
CA ARG A 17 -30.83 -2.13 9.15
C ARG A 17 -30.04 -1.15 10.05
N PRO A 18 -30.32 -1.05 11.37
CA PRO A 18 -29.62 -0.11 12.23
C PRO A 18 -28.14 -0.49 12.26
N GLN A 19 -27.27 0.43 11.82
CA GLN A 19 -25.83 0.23 11.91
C GLN A 19 -25.47 0.31 13.39
N ARG A 20 -25.22 -0.84 14.01
CA ARG A 20 -24.79 -0.96 15.40
C ARG A 20 -23.55 -0.08 15.58
N HIS A 21 -23.64 0.96 16.40
CA HIS A 21 -22.49 1.78 16.75
C HIS A 21 -21.40 0.87 17.33
N LYS A 22 -20.28 0.77 16.62
CA LYS A 22 -19.09 0.08 17.10
C LYS A 22 -18.56 0.93 18.25
N GLY A 23 -18.73 0.45 19.48
CA GLY A 23 -18.14 1.06 20.66
C GLY A 23 -16.62 1.02 20.51
N ALA A 24 -16.04 2.08 19.97
CA ALA A 24 -14.62 2.33 20.04
C ALA A 24 -14.32 2.76 21.48
N LEU A 25 -13.96 1.79 22.32
CA LEU A 25 -13.23 2.09 23.53
C LEU A 25 -11.91 2.73 23.07
N HIS A 26 -11.79 4.04 23.23
CA HIS A 26 -10.51 4.73 23.22
C HIS A 26 -9.72 4.22 24.43
N GLY A 27 -9.05 3.08 24.26
CA GLY A 27 -8.01 2.61 25.14
C GLY A 27 -6.82 3.55 24.99
N GLN A 28 -6.67 4.44 25.96
CA GLN A 28 -5.43 5.19 26.18
C GLN A 28 -4.30 4.22 26.52
N GLY A 29 -3.20 4.27 25.76
CA GLY A 29 -1.91 3.69 26.17
C GLY A 29 -1.26 2.81 25.11
N GLY A 30 -0.27 3.37 24.38
CA GLY A 30 0.72 2.54 23.70
C GLY A 30 1.24 2.96 22.31
N HIS A 31 0.96 4.17 21.80
CA HIS A 31 1.37 4.60 20.45
C HIS A 31 2.88 4.88 20.25
N ARG A 32 3.78 4.16 20.95
CA ARG A 32 5.24 4.36 20.80
C ARG A 32 6.06 3.09 20.74
N ALA A 33 5.48 1.91 20.93
CA ALA A 33 6.28 0.69 21.06
C ALA A 33 6.82 0.16 19.72
N ASN A 34 6.11 0.44 18.61
CA ASN A 34 6.36 -0.21 17.32
C ASN A 34 6.47 0.79 16.15
N ASP A 35 6.86 2.03 16.40
CA ASP A 35 7.07 3.00 15.33
C ASP A 35 8.54 3.00 14.88
N PHE A 36 8.80 3.26 13.60
CA PHE A 36 10.15 3.50 13.10
C PHE A 36 10.27 4.88 12.45
N ARG A 37 11.45 5.48 12.56
CA ARG A 37 11.74 6.74 11.88
C ARG A 37 12.23 6.49 10.47
N CYS A 38 11.52 7.00 9.47
CA CYS A 38 11.87 6.79 8.07
C CYS A 38 13.24 7.38 7.71
N VAL A 39 14.11 6.58 7.08
CA VAL A 39 15.43 7.02 6.58
C VAL A 39 15.36 7.92 5.33
N GLY A 40 14.19 8.00 4.69
CA GLY A 40 13.92 8.84 3.52
C GLY A 40 13.42 10.23 3.90
N CYS A 41 12.23 10.32 4.49
CA CYS A 41 11.55 11.59 4.78
C CYS A 41 11.57 11.99 6.26
N ARG A 42 12.17 11.18 7.14
CA ARG A 42 12.33 11.44 8.60
C ARG A 42 11.03 11.49 9.42
N LEU A 43 9.88 11.18 8.82
CA LEU A 43 8.62 10.98 9.54
C LEU A 43 8.66 9.70 10.38
N ASP A 44 7.97 9.72 11.51
CA ASP A 44 7.70 8.53 12.32
C ASP A 44 6.57 7.74 11.66
N VAL A 45 6.76 6.43 11.54
CA VAL A 45 5.89 5.51 10.80
C VAL A 45 5.49 4.36 11.70
N SER A 46 4.19 4.17 11.86
CA SER A 46 3.61 3.00 12.51
C SER A 46 3.91 1.71 11.73
N LEU A 47 4.38 0.68 12.43
CA LEU A 47 4.45 -0.68 11.89
C LEU A 47 3.05 -1.29 11.72
N ASP A 48 2.06 -0.86 12.50
CA ASP A 48 0.67 -1.26 12.33
C ASP A 48 0.10 -0.58 11.07
N ALA A 49 -0.24 -1.39 10.07
CA ALA A 49 -0.75 -0.91 8.80
C ALA A 49 -1.85 -1.86 8.25
N PRO A 50 -2.94 -1.35 7.67
CA PRO A 50 -3.98 -2.19 7.10
C PRO A 50 -3.43 -3.06 5.96
N GLY A 51 -3.75 -4.36 5.98
CA GLY A 51 -3.43 -5.26 4.88
C GLY A 51 -2.01 -5.84 4.88
N THR A 52 -1.15 -5.50 5.85
CA THR A 52 0.19 -6.09 5.99
C THR A 52 0.56 -6.30 7.45
N MET A 53 1.24 -7.41 7.75
CA MET A 53 1.77 -7.72 9.09
C MET A 53 3.25 -7.35 9.26
N HIS A 54 3.95 -7.06 8.15
CA HIS A 54 5.39 -6.85 8.14
C HIS A 54 5.72 -5.58 7.35
N ARG A 55 5.15 -4.44 7.74
CA ARG A 55 5.50 -3.16 7.12
C ARG A 55 7.01 -2.93 7.23
N ASN A 56 7.61 -2.56 6.11
CA ASN A 56 9.02 -2.21 6.04
C ASN A 56 9.28 -0.90 5.29
N HIS A 57 8.25 -0.28 4.68
CA HIS A 57 8.37 0.99 3.97
C HIS A 57 7.52 2.09 4.62
N CYS A 58 7.93 3.33 4.39
CA CYS A 58 7.14 4.50 4.78
C CYS A 58 5.95 4.69 3.83
N PRO A 59 4.72 4.91 4.33
CA PRO A 59 3.55 5.16 3.46
C PRO A 59 3.69 6.41 2.59
N ASN A 60 4.44 7.41 3.07
CA ASN A 60 4.53 8.71 2.41
C ASN A 60 5.53 8.72 1.25
N CYS A 61 6.71 8.15 1.45
CA CYS A 61 7.81 8.18 0.47
C CYS A 61 8.22 6.80 -0.06
N LEU A 62 7.61 5.72 0.42
CA LEU A 62 7.85 4.33 0.04
C LEU A 62 9.29 3.82 0.27
N VAL A 63 10.15 4.60 0.93
CA VAL A 63 11.51 4.17 1.28
C VAL A 63 11.43 3.09 2.37
N SER A 64 12.22 2.05 2.18
CA SER A 64 12.34 0.88 3.07
C SER A 64 13.78 0.74 3.59
N VAL A 65 14.02 -0.22 4.47
CA VAL A 65 15.35 -0.61 4.96
C VAL A 65 15.54 -2.11 4.76
N HIS A 66 16.73 -2.52 4.32
CA HIS A 66 17.06 -3.92 4.12
C HIS A 66 17.28 -4.63 5.45
N VAL A 67 16.19 -5.12 6.02
CA VAL A 67 16.18 -5.81 7.31
C VAL A 67 15.80 -7.28 7.20
N ASP A 68 15.11 -7.70 6.15
CA ASP A 68 14.75 -9.10 5.95
C ASP A 68 15.80 -9.81 5.08
N ARG A 69 16.14 -11.07 5.40
CA ARG A 69 16.96 -11.93 4.51
C ARG A 69 16.07 -12.57 3.45
N ARG A 70 15.58 -13.78 3.71
CA ARG A 70 14.84 -14.59 2.71
C ARG A 70 13.36 -14.66 3.00
N ILE A 71 12.97 -14.54 4.27
CA ILE A 71 11.60 -14.68 4.70
C ILE A 71 11.08 -13.28 5.05
N PRO A 72 10.00 -12.81 4.41
CA PRO A 72 9.42 -11.51 4.75
C PRO A 72 9.11 -11.40 6.24
N GLY A 73 9.64 -10.36 6.90
CA GLY A 73 9.51 -10.15 8.33
C GLY A 73 10.50 -10.91 9.22
N ASP A 74 11.46 -11.68 8.68
CA ASP A 74 12.48 -12.36 9.50
C ASP A 74 13.44 -11.41 10.22
N ARG A 75 13.53 -10.15 9.77
CA ARG A 75 14.41 -9.11 10.32
C ARG A 75 15.86 -9.57 10.51
N ALA A 76 16.30 -10.51 9.66
CA ALA A 76 17.56 -11.20 9.85
C ALA A 76 18.72 -10.55 9.08
N ALA A 77 18.51 -9.61 8.17
CA ALA A 77 19.58 -9.11 7.30
C ALA A 77 20.54 -8.16 8.02
N ASP A 78 21.85 -8.38 7.84
CA ASP A 78 22.91 -7.55 8.43
C ASP A 78 23.21 -6.28 7.61
N CYS A 79 22.59 -6.14 6.42
CA CYS A 79 22.88 -5.04 5.50
C CYS A 79 22.37 -3.70 6.03
N HIS A 80 21.12 -3.66 6.49
CA HIS A 80 20.44 -2.44 6.98
C HIS A 80 20.50 -1.25 6.01
N GLY A 81 20.79 -1.50 4.73
CA GLY A 81 20.89 -0.48 3.69
C GLY A 81 19.55 0.14 3.39
N ARG A 82 19.56 1.42 2.98
CA ARG A 82 18.36 2.09 2.47
C ARG A 82 17.89 1.37 1.20
N MET A 83 16.60 1.09 1.13
CA MET A 83 15.97 0.55 -0.07
C MET A 83 15.02 1.56 -0.70
N GLU A 84 15.14 1.74 -2.01
CA GLU A 84 14.27 2.62 -2.78
C GLU A 84 13.20 1.82 -3.53
N ALA A 85 12.01 2.40 -3.65
CA ALA A 85 10.95 1.83 -4.46
C ALA A 85 11.32 1.94 -5.94
N LEU A 86 11.61 0.80 -6.56
CA LEU A 86 12.06 0.68 -7.94
C LEU A 86 10.86 0.60 -8.90
N SER A 87 9.89 -0.25 -8.59
CA SER A 87 8.72 -0.51 -9.43
C SER A 87 7.55 -1.11 -8.61
N MET A 88 6.47 -1.49 -9.31
CA MET A 88 5.32 -2.18 -8.73
C MET A 88 5.03 -3.45 -9.54
N SER A 89 4.50 -4.48 -8.89
CA SER A 89 4.02 -5.70 -9.53
C SER A 89 2.67 -6.13 -8.95
N VAL A 90 1.95 -6.97 -9.69
CA VAL A 90 0.69 -7.56 -9.24
C VAL A 90 0.87 -9.07 -9.26
N ARG A 91 0.58 -9.72 -8.13
CA ARG A 91 0.61 -11.17 -8.00
C ARG A 91 -0.62 -11.78 -8.67
N SER A 92 -0.59 -13.10 -8.91
CA SER A 92 -1.71 -13.83 -9.52
C SER A 92 -3.00 -13.78 -8.69
N ASP A 93 -2.90 -13.56 -7.38
CA ASP A 93 -4.03 -13.38 -6.45
C ASP A 93 -4.58 -11.93 -6.45
N GLY A 94 -4.02 -11.04 -7.28
CA GLY A 94 -4.43 -9.63 -7.37
C GLY A 94 -3.75 -8.73 -6.34
N GLU A 95 -2.88 -9.25 -5.49
CA GLU A 95 -2.16 -8.46 -4.50
C GLU A 95 -1.09 -7.59 -5.15
N TRP A 96 -1.11 -6.30 -4.81
CA TRP A 96 -0.15 -5.34 -5.34
C TRP A 96 1.07 -5.25 -4.43
N MET A 97 2.24 -5.27 -5.07
CA MET A 97 3.54 -5.28 -4.41
C MET A 97 4.36 -4.10 -4.89
N ILE A 98 5.13 -3.50 -3.99
CA ILE A 98 6.23 -2.59 -4.29
C ILE A 98 7.49 -3.44 -4.42
N ILE A 99 8.25 -3.21 -5.48
CA ILE A 99 9.59 -3.78 -5.63
C ILE A 99 10.59 -2.77 -5.12
N HIS A 100 11.33 -3.13 -4.08
CA HIS A 100 12.38 -2.33 -3.48
C HIS A 100 13.76 -2.84 -3.92
N GLN A 101 14.69 -1.92 -4.15
CA GLN A 101 16.11 -2.24 -4.38
C GLN A 101 16.97 -1.65 -3.26
N CYS A 102 17.81 -2.48 -2.66
CA CYS A 102 18.81 -2.03 -1.70
C CYS A 102 19.93 -1.26 -2.41
N LEU A 103 20.16 -0.01 -2.01
CA LEU A 103 21.24 0.81 -2.57
C LEU A 103 22.64 0.36 -2.14
N SER A 104 22.75 -0.44 -1.07
CA SER A 104 24.04 -0.89 -0.53
C SER A 104 24.51 -2.22 -1.15
N CYS A 105 23.60 -3.16 -1.40
CA CYS A 105 23.95 -4.51 -1.88
C CYS A 105 23.23 -4.93 -3.17
N GLY A 106 22.29 -4.12 -3.68
CA GLY A 106 21.56 -4.41 -4.92
C GLY A 106 20.40 -5.39 -4.81
N GLU A 107 20.21 -6.04 -3.65
CA GLU A 107 19.12 -7.02 -3.41
C GLU A 107 17.74 -6.42 -3.71
N LEU A 108 16.85 -7.24 -4.28
CA LEU A 108 15.47 -6.89 -4.55
C LEU A 108 14.53 -7.55 -3.55
N SER A 109 13.56 -6.79 -3.05
CA SER A 109 12.50 -7.32 -2.19
C SER A 109 11.13 -6.88 -2.68
N ALA A 110 10.12 -7.72 -2.46
CA ALA A 110 8.74 -7.45 -2.79
C ALA A 110 7.93 -7.26 -1.51
N ASN A 111 7.41 -6.06 -1.31
CA ASN A 111 6.65 -5.67 -0.12
C ASN A 111 5.20 -5.38 -0.51
N ARG A 112 4.24 -5.92 0.23
CA ARG A 112 2.82 -5.67 -0.03
C ARG A 112 2.49 -4.19 0.16
N ILE A 113 1.69 -3.62 -0.75
CA ILE A 113 1.13 -2.27 -0.57
C ILE A 113 0.12 -2.30 0.59
N ALA A 114 0.32 -1.42 1.56
CA ALA A 114 -0.57 -1.26 2.70
C ALA A 114 -1.73 -0.32 2.37
N GLY A 115 -2.84 -0.45 3.10
CA GLY A 115 -4.05 0.34 2.87
C GLY A 115 -3.92 1.84 3.17
N ASP A 116 -2.86 2.25 3.87
CA ASP A 116 -2.53 3.64 4.19
C ASP A 116 -1.35 4.18 3.36
N ASP A 117 -0.86 3.44 2.36
CA ASP A 117 0.18 3.94 1.46
C ASP A 117 -0.35 5.09 0.59
N ASN A 118 0.49 6.11 0.40
CA ASN A 118 0.11 7.31 -0.31
C ASN A 118 -0.15 7.03 -1.80
N ALA A 119 -1.42 7.11 -2.20
CA ALA A 119 -1.87 6.84 -3.57
C ALA A 119 -1.15 7.69 -4.63
N LEU A 120 -0.85 8.96 -4.34
CA LEU A 120 -0.13 9.81 -5.29
C LEU A 120 1.32 9.32 -5.49
N THR A 121 1.98 8.89 -4.43
CA THR A 121 3.34 8.34 -4.51
C THR A 121 3.34 7.00 -5.29
N LEU A 122 2.34 6.14 -5.07
CA LEU A 122 2.16 4.90 -5.83
C LEU A 122 1.92 5.15 -7.32
N VAL A 123 1.01 6.07 -7.67
CA VAL A 123 0.76 6.43 -9.08
C VAL A 123 2.02 6.99 -9.73
N ARG A 124 2.76 7.88 -9.03
CA ARG A 124 4.04 8.41 -9.53
C ARG A 124 5.07 7.32 -9.79
N LEU A 125 5.12 6.28 -8.95
CA LEU A 125 5.98 5.12 -9.14
C LEU A 125 5.55 4.31 -10.37
N ALA A 126 4.26 4.02 -10.51
CA ALA A 126 3.72 3.26 -11.63
C ALA A 126 3.97 3.93 -12.99
N VAL A 127 3.88 5.26 -13.07
CA VAL A 127 4.10 6.01 -14.32
C VAL A 127 5.55 6.47 -14.50
N LYS A 128 6.47 6.13 -13.58
CA LYS A 128 7.88 6.55 -13.64
C LYS A 128 8.54 6.24 -14.99
N PRO A 129 8.35 5.05 -15.61
CA PRO A 129 8.94 4.76 -16.92
C PRO A 129 8.44 5.65 -18.05
N LEU A 130 7.21 6.17 -17.96
CA LEU A 130 6.62 7.05 -18.98
C LEU A 130 7.11 8.49 -18.87
N ARG A 131 7.61 8.89 -17.70
CA ARG A 131 8.20 10.21 -17.47
C ARG A 131 9.64 10.30 -17.94
N ASP A 132 10.33 9.17 -18.03
CA ASP A 132 11.75 9.10 -18.38
C ASP A 132 11.92 8.81 -19.89
N ALA A 133 11.93 9.88 -20.69
CA ALA A 133 12.11 9.78 -22.15
C ALA A 133 13.46 9.16 -22.58
N GLY A 134 14.40 8.93 -21.65
CA GLY A 134 15.66 8.25 -21.90
C GLY A 134 15.52 6.74 -22.16
N ILE A 135 14.53 6.08 -21.57
CA ILE A 135 14.27 4.64 -21.77
C ILE A 135 13.69 4.39 -23.16
N ALA A 136 12.72 5.21 -23.57
CA ALA A 136 12.17 5.17 -24.93
C ALA A 136 13.27 5.39 -25.99
N ARG A 137 14.22 6.31 -25.74
CA ARG A 137 15.37 6.51 -26.64
C ARG A 137 16.32 5.32 -26.69
N ARG A 138 16.64 4.65 -25.58
CA ARG A 138 17.58 3.50 -25.61
C ARG A 138 16.99 2.26 -26.28
N LEU A 139 15.69 2.02 -26.15
CA LEU A 139 15.02 0.89 -26.81
C LEU A 139 14.87 1.09 -28.33
N LEU A 140 14.93 2.34 -28.82
CA LEU A 140 14.89 2.66 -30.24
C LEU A 140 16.27 2.61 -30.93
N PHE A 141 17.35 2.34 -30.19
CA PHE A 141 18.71 2.25 -30.72
C PHE A 141 19.46 1.00 -30.24
N VAL A 142 18.75 -0.12 -30.06
CA VAL A 142 19.38 -1.45 -30.05
C VAL A 142 19.38 -1.94 -31.51
N PRO A 143 20.54 -2.00 -32.20
CA PRO A 143 20.63 -2.59 -33.53
C PRO A 143 20.38 -4.11 -33.51
#